data_AF-A0A523LSI9-F1
#
_entry.id   AF-A0A523LSI9-F1
#
_cell.length_a   1.000
_cell.length_b   1.000
_cell.length_c   1.000
_cell.angle_alpha   90.00
_cell.angle_beta   90.00
_cell.angle_gamma   90.00
#
_symmetry.space_group_name_H-M   'P 1'
#
loop_
_entity.id
_entity.type
_entity.pdbx_description
1 polymer ?
#
loop_
_entity_poly.entity_id
_entity_poly.type
_entity_poly.pdbx_seq_one_letter_code
_entity_poly.pdbx_strand_id
1 'polypeptide(L)'
;MKQVWLLAAAATVFAVSAGSEIHKWVDKDGNVHFSDEPPTNRESEQIVLPESAVPPPDTGELRRRELLEQADIEAGRVVEEQRDRRLAAKSEAQARRDEYARCLDARIRLEILNEQVPVYRDSSGKLRARSAYDTYSGPREYIDDFSREQEKAMVRRSILLRCADPDDPGARARARAAWIFAVRCDAARADLEVIERPQSKNPDDKIEAQRRRIELACGEAERYRRQESQ
;
A
#
# COMPACT_ATOMS: atom_id res chain seq x y z
N MET A 1 32.60 32.43 39.04
CA MET A 1 33.84 32.98 39.60
C MET A 1 34.92 32.93 38.52
N LYS A 2 35.48 34.10 38.15
CA LYS A 2 36.87 34.40 37.68
C LYS A 2 37.47 33.52 36.55
N GLN A 3 38.17 34.00 35.52
CA GLN A 3 38.64 35.33 35.11
C GLN A 3 39.18 35.22 33.66
N VAL A 4 38.87 36.25 32.86
CA VAL A 4 39.60 36.81 31.69
C VAL A 4 41.10 36.51 31.65
N TRP A 5 41.68 36.23 30.47
CA TRP A 5 42.96 36.82 30.00
C TRP A 5 42.99 36.93 28.46
N LEU A 6 43.55 38.05 28.02
CA LEU A 6 43.51 38.71 26.71
C LEU A 6 44.91 38.68 26.04
N LEU A 7 44.95 38.79 24.70
CA LEU A 7 46.01 39.38 23.83
C LEU A 7 47.33 38.58 23.69
N ALA A 8 48.11 38.63 22.62
CA ALA A 8 48.09 39.22 21.26
C ALA A 8 49.37 38.71 20.56
N ALA A 9 49.43 38.72 19.21
CA ALA A 9 50.62 39.17 18.45
C ALA A 9 50.40 38.98 16.94
N ALA A 10 50.31 40.10 16.24
CA ALA A 10 50.38 40.19 14.78
C ALA A 10 51.84 40.26 14.33
N ALA A 11 52.18 39.56 13.25
CA ALA A 11 53.44 39.70 12.52
C ALA A 11 53.13 39.85 11.03
N THR A 12 53.34 41.05 10.50
CA THR A 12 53.06 41.42 9.11
C THR A 12 54.38 41.44 8.34
N VAL A 13 54.48 40.64 7.26
CA VAL A 13 55.61 40.64 6.30
C VAL A 13 55.20 41.45 5.08
N PHE A 14 56.02 42.44 4.70
CA PHE A 14 55.85 43.25 3.48
C PHE A 14 56.29 42.44 2.24
N ALA A 15 55.42 42.33 1.25
CA ALA A 15 55.75 41.90 -0.10
C ALA A 15 55.77 43.12 -1.03
N VAL A 16 56.90 43.36 -1.71
CA VAL A 16 57.02 44.39 -2.77
C VAL A 16 56.37 43.82 -4.03
N SER A 17 55.28 44.44 -4.50
CA SER A 17 54.63 44.13 -5.76
C SER A 17 55.33 44.87 -6.91
N ALA A 18 55.94 44.16 -7.84
CA ALA A 18 56.30 44.69 -9.16
C ALA A 18 55.02 44.74 -10.02
N GLY A 19 54.49 45.93 -10.29
CA GLY A 19 53.35 46.11 -11.19
C GLY A 19 53.81 46.08 -12.65
N SER A 20 53.13 45.30 -13.49
CA SER A 20 53.27 45.36 -14.95
C SER A 20 52.40 46.51 -15.45
N GLU A 21 53.03 47.51 -16.08
CA GLU A 21 52.37 48.70 -16.60
C GLU A 21 52.37 48.65 -18.13
N ILE A 22 51.19 48.60 -18.77
CA ILE A 22 51.10 48.54 -20.23
C ILE A 22 51.04 49.97 -20.78
N HIS A 23 52.00 50.34 -21.62
CA HIS A 23 52.10 51.65 -22.26
C HIS A 23 51.69 51.60 -23.72
N LYS A 24 50.99 52.63 -24.20
CA LYS A 24 50.61 52.83 -25.60
C LYS A 24 51.31 54.06 -26.18
N TRP A 25 51.81 53.96 -27.41
CA TRP A 25 52.33 55.11 -28.16
C TRP A 25 52.10 54.95 -29.66
N VAL A 26 52.32 56.02 -30.42
CA VAL A 26 52.21 56.05 -31.88
C VAL A 26 53.59 56.25 -32.49
N ASP A 27 53.95 55.46 -33.50
CA ASP A 27 55.20 55.64 -34.22
C ASP A 27 55.13 56.74 -35.29
N LYS A 28 56.27 57.02 -35.93
CA LYS A 28 56.41 58.08 -36.94
C LYS A 28 55.57 57.85 -38.20
N ASP A 29 55.15 56.61 -38.44
CA ASP A 29 54.37 56.20 -39.60
C ASP A 29 52.87 56.13 -39.25
N GLY A 30 52.50 56.53 -38.02
CA GLY A 30 51.13 56.62 -37.53
C GLY A 30 50.57 55.34 -36.91
N ASN A 31 51.40 54.30 -36.70
CA ASN A 31 50.94 53.03 -36.15
C ASN A 31 50.98 53.03 -34.61
N VAL A 32 49.95 52.45 -34.00
CA VAL A 32 49.82 52.33 -32.54
C VAL A 32 50.52 51.06 -32.05
N HIS A 33 51.37 51.20 -31.03
CA HIS A 33 52.09 50.11 -30.36
C HIS A 33 51.74 50.04 -28.87
N PHE A 34 51.90 48.85 -28.27
CA PHE A 34 51.73 48.59 -26.83
C PHE A 34 52.92 47.78 -26.27
N SER A 35 53.44 48.11 -25.10
CA SER A 35 54.53 47.38 -24.42
C SER A 35 54.50 47.57 -22.91
N ASP A 36 55.12 46.65 -22.18
CA ASP A 36 55.25 46.66 -20.72
C ASP A 36 56.38 47.60 -20.22
N GLU A 37 57.20 48.13 -21.12
CA GLU A 37 58.31 49.06 -20.81
C GLU A 37 58.22 50.31 -21.70
N PRO A 38 58.34 51.53 -21.15
CA PRO A 38 58.17 52.76 -21.92
C PRO A 38 59.34 52.99 -22.88
N PRO A 39 59.11 53.50 -24.10
CA PRO A 39 60.18 53.80 -25.03
C PRO A 39 61.07 54.93 -24.51
N THR A 40 62.39 54.71 -24.48
CA THR A 40 63.39 55.62 -23.86
C THR A 40 63.50 57.02 -24.48
N ASN A 41 62.82 57.29 -25.60
CA ASN A 41 62.95 58.54 -26.35
C ASN A 41 61.62 59.08 -26.93
N ARG A 42 60.47 58.68 -26.37
CA ARG A 42 59.14 59.23 -26.74
C ARG A 42 58.20 59.25 -25.55
N GLU A 43 57.25 60.19 -25.59
CA GLU A 43 56.13 60.17 -24.65
C GLU A 43 55.23 58.95 -24.93
N SER A 44 54.85 58.25 -23.88
CA SER A 44 53.94 57.10 -23.94
C SER A 44 52.86 57.28 -22.87
N GLU A 45 51.64 56.83 -23.17
CA GLU A 45 50.51 56.89 -22.26
C GLU A 45 50.33 55.52 -21.60
N GLN A 46 50.39 55.48 -20.26
CA GLN A 46 50.13 54.25 -19.51
C GLN A 46 48.64 53.95 -19.50
N ILE A 47 48.28 52.73 -19.90
CA ILE A 47 46.90 52.25 -19.89
C ILE A 47 46.69 51.40 -18.65
N VAL A 48 45.80 51.89 -17.78
CA VAL A 48 45.25 51.09 -16.69
C VAL A 48 44.10 50.26 -17.26
N LEU A 49 44.28 48.95 -17.36
CA LEU A 49 43.19 48.04 -17.72
C LEU A 49 42.19 48.01 -16.55
N PRO A 50 40.88 48.21 -16.80
CA PRO A 50 39.87 48.11 -15.75
C PRO A 50 39.82 46.67 -15.23
N GLU A 51 39.84 46.53 -13.90
CA GLU A 51 39.71 45.23 -13.24
C GLU A 51 38.38 44.58 -13.67
N SER A 52 38.47 43.35 -14.20
CA SER A 52 37.29 42.65 -14.74
C SER A 52 36.29 42.38 -13.62
N ALA A 53 35.19 43.14 -13.60
CA ALA A 53 34.10 42.93 -12.64
C ALA A 53 33.36 41.63 -12.97
N VAL A 54 33.20 40.76 -11.97
CA VAL A 54 32.34 39.57 -12.07
C VAL A 54 30.91 40.03 -12.37
N PRO A 55 30.24 39.52 -13.42
CA PRO A 55 28.88 39.93 -13.74
C PRO A 55 27.91 39.55 -12.61
N PRO A 56 26.90 40.39 -12.32
CA PRO A 56 25.90 40.10 -11.29
C PRO A 56 25.08 38.85 -11.65
N PRO A 57 24.56 38.10 -10.65
CA PRO A 57 23.80 36.89 -10.89
C PRO A 57 22.56 37.14 -11.76
N ASP A 58 22.28 36.24 -12.70
CA ASP A 58 21.09 36.32 -13.56
C ASP A 58 19.81 36.09 -12.74
N THR A 59 19.12 37.19 -12.44
CA THR A 59 17.85 37.20 -11.71
C THR A 59 16.75 36.38 -12.40
N GLY A 60 16.81 36.19 -13.72
CA GLY A 60 15.87 35.38 -14.48
C GLY A 60 16.05 33.88 -14.23
N GLU A 61 17.29 33.41 -14.13
CA GLU A 61 17.61 32.01 -13.82
C GLU A 61 17.20 31.64 -12.39
N LEU A 62 17.47 32.52 -11.43
CA LEU A 62 17.07 32.33 -10.03
C LEU A 62 15.55 32.21 -9.90
N ARG A 63 14.80 33.09 -10.56
CA ARG A 63 13.33 33.05 -10.53
C ARG A 63 12.76 31.82 -11.22
N ARG A 64 13.39 31.36 -12.31
CA ARG A 64 13.00 30.10 -12.97
C ARG A 64 13.21 28.90 -12.05
N ARG A 65 14.33 28.86 -11.32
CA ARG A 65 14.64 27.80 -10.36
C ARG A 65 13.61 27.74 -9.24
N GLU A 66 13.24 28.89 -8.68
CA GLU A 66 12.22 28.99 -7.64
C GLU A 66 10.84 28.50 -8.13
N LEU A 67 10.44 28.86 -9.35
CA LEU A 67 9.19 28.38 -9.95
C LEU A 67 9.18 26.85 -10.16
N LEU A 68 10.30 26.27 -10.57
CA LEU A 68 10.43 24.82 -10.74
C LEU A 68 10.36 24.10 -9.39
N GLU A 69 11.04 24.62 -8.37
CA GLU A 69 11.00 24.07 -7.01
C GLU A 69 9.58 24.11 -6.43
N GLN A 70 8.86 25.23 -6.61
CA GLN A 70 7.45 25.33 -6.21
C GLN A 70 6.56 24.34 -6.97
N ALA A 71 6.79 24.15 -8.27
CA ALA A 71 6.05 23.18 -9.07
C ALA A 71 6.31 21.74 -8.61
N ASP A 72 7.55 21.40 -8.27
CA ASP A 72 7.92 20.07 -7.76
C ASP A 72 7.31 19.80 -6.38
N ILE A 73 7.30 20.80 -5.50
CA ILE A 73 6.65 20.71 -4.18
C ILE A 73 5.14 20.46 -4.35
N GLU A 74 4.47 21.23 -5.20
CA GLU A 74 3.03 21.06 -5.43
C GLU A 74 2.73 19.72 -6.11
N ALA A 75 3.55 19.29 -7.08
CA ALA A 75 3.43 17.97 -7.69
C ALA A 75 3.60 16.85 -6.64
N GLY A 76 4.58 16.97 -5.74
CA GLY A 76 4.78 16.06 -4.61
C GLY A 76 3.54 15.99 -3.69
N ARG A 77 2.99 17.15 -3.33
CA ARG A 77 1.77 17.25 -2.51
C ARG A 77 0.57 16.57 -3.17
N VAL A 78 0.38 16.77 -4.47
CA VAL A 78 -0.70 16.12 -5.24
C VAL A 78 -0.53 14.60 -5.27
N VAL A 79 0.70 14.11 -5.47
CA VAL A 79 0.98 12.67 -5.48
C VAL A 79 0.72 12.04 -4.11
N GLU A 80 1.14 12.69 -3.03
CA GLU A 80 0.89 12.23 -1.65
C GLU A 80 -0.61 12.21 -1.34
N GLU A 81 -1.33 13.28 -1.66
CA GLU A 81 -2.78 13.35 -1.46
C GLU A 81 -3.53 12.26 -2.24
N GLN A 82 -3.12 11.99 -3.48
CA GLN A 82 -3.69 10.89 -4.27
C GLN A 82 -3.40 9.52 -3.65
N ARG A 83 -2.19 9.31 -3.14
CA ARG A 83 -1.82 8.08 -2.44
C ARG A 83 -2.68 7.89 -1.19
N ASP A 84 -2.85 8.92 -0.39
CA ASP A 84 -3.64 8.88 0.84
C ASP A 84 -5.12 8.63 0.56
N ARG A 85 -5.70 9.31 -0.45
CA ARG A 85 -7.06 9.02 -0.92
C ARG A 85 -7.21 7.58 -1.38
N ARG A 86 -6.22 7.03 -2.10
CA ARG A 86 -6.23 5.63 -2.54
C ARG A 86 -6.13 4.65 -1.37
N LEU A 87 -5.32 4.95 -0.36
CA LEU A 87 -5.20 4.14 0.85
C LEU A 87 -6.48 4.17 1.68
N ALA A 88 -7.08 5.35 1.87
CA ALA A 88 -8.36 5.51 2.56
C ALA A 88 -9.48 4.73 1.83
N ALA A 89 -9.62 4.89 0.51
CA ALA A 89 -10.62 4.18 -0.27
C ALA A 89 -10.43 2.64 -0.21
N LYS A 90 -9.18 2.15 -0.21
CA LYS A 90 -8.88 0.72 -0.01
C LYS A 90 -9.25 0.24 1.39
N SER A 91 -8.91 1.02 2.42
CA SER A 91 -9.21 0.72 3.81
C SER A 91 -10.72 0.62 4.04
N GLU A 92 -11.48 1.59 3.55
CA GLU A 92 -12.95 1.58 3.63
C GLU A 92 -13.56 0.41 2.85
N ALA A 93 -13.05 0.11 1.65
CA ALA A 93 -13.51 -1.04 0.88
C ALA A 93 -13.24 -2.36 1.61
N GLN A 94 -12.10 -2.48 2.29
CA GLN A 94 -11.78 -3.64 3.11
C GLN A 94 -12.69 -3.72 4.34
N ALA A 95 -12.91 -2.61 5.05
CA ALA A 95 -13.81 -2.56 6.21
C ALA A 95 -15.23 -2.99 5.84
N ARG A 96 -15.76 -2.52 4.70
CA ARG A 96 -17.06 -2.95 4.16
C ARG A 96 -17.10 -4.44 3.85
N ARG A 97 -16.04 -4.99 3.25
CA ARG A 97 -15.93 -6.44 2.98
C ARG A 97 -15.89 -7.25 4.27
N ASP A 98 -15.16 -6.80 5.27
CA ASP A 98 -15.03 -7.49 6.55
C ASP A 98 -16.34 -7.46 7.35
N GLU A 99 -17.04 -6.32 7.36
CA GLU A 99 -18.35 -6.19 7.98
C GLU A 99 -19.38 -7.11 7.32
N TYR A 100 -19.40 -7.12 5.99
CA TYR A 100 -20.22 -8.03 5.20
C TYR A 100 -19.90 -9.51 5.54
N ALA A 101 -18.63 -9.89 5.57
CA ALA A 101 -18.22 -11.25 5.89
C ALA A 101 -18.68 -11.69 7.29
N ARG A 102 -18.65 -10.78 8.28
CA ARG A 102 -19.16 -11.04 9.63
C ARG A 102 -20.69 -11.20 9.66
N CYS A 103 -21.42 -10.41 8.86
CA CYS A 103 -22.87 -10.55 8.74
C CYS A 103 -23.23 -11.91 8.13
N LEU A 104 -22.59 -12.28 7.01
CA LEU A 104 -22.79 -13.57 6.35
C LEU A 104 -22.47 -14.75 7.29
N ASP A 105 -21.36 -14.69 8.02
CA ASP A 105 -20.99 -15.73 8.98
C ASP A 105 -22.04 -15.86 10.10
N ALA A 106 -22.56 -14.74 10.62
CA ALA A 106 -23.63 -14.77 11.61
C ALA A 106 -24.91 -15.40 11.04
N ARG A 107 -25.30 -15.06 9.81
CA ARG A 107 -26.45 -15.70 9.14
C ARG A 107 -26.24 -17.19 8.94
N ILE A 108 -25.07 -17.62 8.46
CA ILE A 108 -24.72 -19.04 8.32
C ILE A 108 -24.81 -19.77 9.67
N ARG A 109 -24.28 -19.20 10.75
CA ARG A 109 -24.39 -19.79 12.10
C ARG A 109 -25.84 -19.95 12.53
N LEU A 110 -26.70 -18.97 12.26
CA LEU A 110 -28.12 -19.07 12.58
C LEU A 110 -28.78 -20.20 11.79
N GLU A 111 -28.46 -20.35 10.50
CA GLU A 111 -28.98 -21.44 9.68
C GLU A 111 -28.52 -22.82 10.18
N ILE A 112 -27.25 -22.97 10.59
CA ILE A 112 -26.75 -24.21 11.22
C ILE A 112 -27.56 -24.55 12.48
N LEU A 113 -27.82 -23.57 13.35
CA LEU A 113 -28.56 -23.77 14.59
C LEU A 113 -30.05 -24.08 14.36
N ASN A 114 -30.60 -23.65 13.23
CA ASN A 114 -31.98 -23.92 12.83
C ASN A 114 -32.16 -25.32 12.20
N GLU A 115 -31.09 -26.04 11.89
CA GLU A 115 -31.20 -27.39 11.35
C GLU A 115 -31.81 -28.37 12.36
N GLN A 116 -32.63 -29.28 11.84
CA GLN A 116 -33.23 -30.38 12.60
C GLN A 116 -32.28 -31.59 12.73
N VAL A 117 -30.99 -31.33 12.92
CA VAL A 117 -29.97 -32.35 13.17
C VAL A 117 -29.14 -31.99 14.41
N PRO A 118 -28.36 -32.93 14.98
CA PRO A 118 -27.42 -32.60 16.05
C PRO A 118 -26.42 -31.53 15.59
N VAL A 119 -26.25 -30.50 16.41
CA VAL A 119 -25.26 -29.42 16.20
C VAL A 119 -24.17 -29.58 17.25
N TYR A 120 -22.93 -29.31 16.86
CA TYR A 120 -21.77 -29.43 17.74
C TYR A 120 -20.73 -28.35 17.43
N ARG A 121 -19.81 -28.12 18.36
CA ARG A 121 -18.57 -27.36 18.13
C ARG A 121 -17.43 -28.31 17.81
N ASP A 122 -16.67 -27.98 16.78
CA ASP A 122 -15.41 -28.66 16.50
C ASP A 122 -14.31 -28.18 17.46
N SER A 123 -13.11 -28.75 17.32
CA SER A 123 -11.92 -28.39 18.10
C SER A 123 -11.49 -26.91 18.01
N SER A 124 -11.98 -26.16 17.03
CA SER A 124 -11.75 -24.71 16.91
C SER A 124 -12.87 -23.87 17.53
N GLY A 125 -13.90 -24.51 18.10
CA GLY A 125 -15.10 -23.85 18.62
C GLY A 125 -16.13 -23.51 17.53
N LYS A 126 -15.89 -23.88 16.27
CA LYS A 126 -16.79 -23.57 15.15
C LYS A 126 -18.00 -24.48 15.17
N LEU A 127 -19.18 -23.88 15.00
CA LEU A 127 -20.45 -24.59 14.91
C LEU A 127 -20.53 -25.40 13.62
N ARG A 128 -20.96 -26.65 13.75
CA ARG A 128 -21.20 -27.60 12.65
C ARG A 128 -22.49 -28.37 12.91
N ALA A 129 -23.23 -28.67 11.86
CA ALA A 129 -24.36 -29.58 11.92
C ALA A 129 -23.93 -30.98 11.45
N ARG A 130 -24.31 -32.00 12.20
CA ARG A 130 -24.09 -33.41 11.86
C ARG A 130 -25.05 -33.85 10.76
N SER A 131 -24.79 -33.35 9.55
CA SER A 131 -25.51 -33.71 8.33
C SER A 131 -24.95 -34.98 7.69
N ALA A 132 -25.62 -35.48 6.64
CA ALA A 132 -25.12 -36.61 5.84
C ALA A 132 -23.79 -36.31 5.11
N TYR A 133 -23.45 -35.02 4.94
CA TYR A 133 -22.23 -34.56 4.27
C TYR A 133 -21.16 -34.08 5.27
N ASP A 134 -21.36 -34.28 6.57
CA ASP A 134 -20.39 -33.85 7.57
C ASP A 134 -19.18 -34.80 7.63
N THR A 135 -18.04 -34.31 7.14
CA THR A 135 -16.79 -35.07 7.06
C THR A 135 -15.84 -34.88 8.24
N TYR A 136 -16.19 -34.02 9.20
CA TYR A 136 -15.30 -33.73 10.31
C TYR A 136 -15.14 -34.94 11.24
N SER A 137 -13.89 -35.36 11.46
CA SER A 137 -13.55 -36.57 12.22
C SER A 137 -12.92 -36.30 13.59
N GLY A 138 -12.73 -35.02 13.96
CA GLY A 138 -12.14 -34.65 15.25
C GLY A 138 -13.14 -34.67 16.43
N PRO A 139 -12.70 -34.23 17.63
CA PRO A 139 -13.55 -34.14 18.82
C PRO A 139 -14.76 -33.24 18.61
N ARG A 140 -15.92 -33.67 19.10
CA ARG A 140 -17.19 -32.95 18.94
C ARG A 140 -17.79 -32.64 20.31
N GLU A 141 -18.05 -31.37 20.54
CA GLU A 141 -18.83 -30.90 21.68
C GLU A 141 -20.26 -30.64 21.23
N TYR A 142 -21.18 -31.59 21.47
CA TYR A 142 -22.58 -31.43 21.07
C TYR A 142 -23.30 -30.37 21.90
N ILE A 143 -24.15 -29.61 21.24
CA ILE A 143 -24.95 -28.54 21.86
C ILE A 143 -26.36 -29.06 22.09
N ASP A 144 -26.80 -29.03 23.35
CA ASP A 144 -28.17 -29.35 23.76
C ASP A 144 -29.18 -28.27 23.32
N ASP A 145 -30.47 -28.55 23.47
CA ASP A 145 -31.53 -27.67 22.99
C ASP A 145 -31.55 -26.31 23.71
N PHE A 146 -31.26 -26.29 25.02
CA PHE A 146 -31.22 -25.06 25.80
C PHE A 146 -30.09 -24.14 25.32
N SER A 147 -28.88 -24.69 25.22
CA SER A 147 -27.69 -23.98 24.75
C SER A 147 -27.84 -23.55 23.29
N ARG A 148 -28.53 -24.36 22.47
CA ARG A 148 -28.85 -24.02 21.07
C ARG A 148 -29.75 -22.79 20.99
N GLU A 149 -30.78 -22.70 21.82
CA GLU A 149 -31.65 -21.51 21.85
C GLU A 149 -30.93 -20.25 22.37
N GLN A 150 -30.06 -20.40 23.38
CA GLN A 150 -29.20 -19.29 23.82
C GLN A 150 -28.27 -18.82 22.71
N GLU A 151 -27.63 -19.75 21.99
CA GLU A 151 -26.75 -19.42 20.86
C GLU A 151 -27.53 -18.72 19.75
N LYS A 152 -28.73 -19.20 19.41
CA LYS A 152 -29.61 -18.52 18.44
C LYS A 152 -29.90 -17.09 18.85
N ALA A 153 -30.22 -16.83 20.13
CA ALA A 153 -30.47 -15.50 20.63
C ALA A 153 -29.22 -14.59 20.49
N MET A 154 -28.04 -15.10 20.81
CA MET A 154 -26.78 -14.36 20.65
C MET A 154 -26.46 -14.07 19.18
N VAL A 155 -26.62 -15.05 18.30
CA VAL A 155 -26.39 -14.88 16.86
C VAL A 155 -27.39 -13.90 16.26
N ARG A 156 -28.69 -13.97 16.62
CA ARG A 156 -29.70 -12.98 16.21
C ARG A 156 -29.30 -11.57 16.62
N ARG A 157 -28.76 -11.38 17.83
CA ARG A 157 -28.23 -10.08 18.27
C ARG A 157 -27.05 -9.62 17.41
N SER A 158 -26.14 -10.54 17.05
CA SER A 158 -25.02 -10.23 16.15
C SER A 158 -25.50 -9.81 14.75
N ILE A 159 -26.56 -10.43 14.23
CA ILE A 159 -27.17 -10.05 12.95
C ILE A 159 -27.75 -8.63 13.05
N LEU A 160 -28.54 -8.34 14.10
CA LEU A 160 -29.11 -7.00 14.33
C LEU A 160 -28.05 -5.89 14.38
N LEU A 161 -26.86 -6.18 14.90
CA LEU A 161 -25.79 -5.20 15.07
C LEU A 161 -24.91 -5.00 13.82
N ARG A 162 -24.87 -5.97 12.90
CA ARG A 162 -23.86 -6.02 11.82
C ARG A 162 -24.45 -6.08 10.42
N CYS A 163 -25.72 -6.49 10.29
CA CYS A 163 -26.38 -6.65 9.01
C CYS A 163 -27.27 -5.45 8.73
N ALA A 164 -27.21 -4.93 7.50
CA ALA A 164 -28.05 -3.80 7.07
C ALA A 164 -29.54 -4.13 7.11
N ASP A 165 -29.91 -5.36 6.71
CA ASP A 165 -31.27 -5.88 6.80
C ASP A 165 -31.28 -7.22 7.57
N PRO A 166 -31.54 -7.20 8.89
CA PRO A 166 -31.51 -8.41 9.71
C PRO A 166 -32.50 -9.51 9.30
N ASP A 167 -33.63 -9.15 8.70
CA ASP A 167 -34.77 -10.06 8.48
C ASP A 167 -34.95 -10.46 7.00
N ASP A 168 -34.13 -9.95 6.09
CA ASP A 168 -34.14 -10.27 4.65
C ASP A 168 -34.26 -11.79 4.40
N PRO A 169 -35.42 -12.27 3.90
CA PRO A 169 -35.62 -13.68 3.61
C PRO A 169 -34.71 -14.18 2.47
N GLY A 170 -34.39 -13.32 1.51
CA GLY A 170 -33.50 -13.65 0.40
C GLY A 170 -32.06 -13.86 0.87
N ALA A 171 -31.57 -13.03 1.78
CA ALA A 171 -30.26 -13.26 2.38
C ALA A 171 -30.21 -14.48 3.30
N ARG A 172 -31.26 -14.77 4.08
CA ARG A 172 -31.32 -16.03 4.86
C ARG A 172 -31.23 -17.25 3.94
N ALA A 173 -31.96 -17.25 2.83
CA ALA A 173 -31.90 -18.33 1.83
C ALA A 173 -30.51 -18.46 1.19
N ARG A 174 -29.85 -17.33 0.86
CA ARG A 174 -28.48 -17.31 0.33
C ARG A 174 -27.45 -17.82 1.34
N ALA A 175 -27.51 -17.38 2.59
CA ALA A 175 -26.64 -17.87 3.67
C ALA A 175 -26.83 -19.38 3.87
N ARG A 176 -28.08 -19.86 3.84
CA ARG A 176 -28.40 -21.29 3.91
C ARG A 176 -27.77 -22.06 2.75
N ALA A 177 -27.94 -21.58 1.53
CA ALA A 177 -27.36 -22.20 0.34
C ALA A 177 -25.82 -22.19 0.38
N ALA A 178 -25.21 -21.07 0.76
CA ALA A 178 -23.76 -20.94 0.93
C ALA A 178 -23.21 -21.98 1.91
N TRP A 179 -23.91 -22.20 3.03
CA TRP A 179 -23.55 -23.23 3.99
C TRP A 179 -23.67 -24.65 3.41
N ILE A 180 -24.82 -25.00 2.83
CA ILE A 180 -25.07 -26.34 2.25
C ILE A 180 -24.02 -26.69 1.20
N PHE A 181 -23.75 -25.77 0.27
CA PHE A 181 -22.77 -25.99 -0.78
C PHE A 181 -21.34 -26.04 -0.25
N ALA A 182 -21.02 -25.28 0.81
CA ALA A 182 -19.72 -25.39 1.48
C ALA A 182 -19.51 -26.78 2.09
N VAL A 183 -20.51 -27.31 2.81
CA VAL A 183 -20.43 -28.67 3.38
C VAL A 183 -20.32 -29.72 2.28
N ARG A 184 -21.06 -29.57 1.17
CA ARG A 184 -20.94 -30.46 0.00
C ARG A 184 -19.58 -30.38 -0.69
N CYS A 185 -19.01 -29.18 -0.77
CA CYS A 185 -17.65 -28.98 -1.30
C CYS A 185 -16.63 -29.71 -0.43
N ASP A 186 -16.71 -29.57 0.89
CA ASP A 186 -15.85 -30.28 1.84
C ASP A 186 -16.01 -31.80 1.71
N ALA A 187 -17.26 -32.29 1.58
CA ALA A 187 -17.54 -33.70 1.36
C ALA A 187 -16.98 -34.22 0.03
N ALA A 188 -17.19 -33.48 -1.06
CA ALA A 188 -16.70 -33.87 -2.36
C ALA A 188 -15.16 -33.94 -2.42
N ARG A 189 -14.47 -33.06 -1.69
CA ARG A 189 -13.01 -33.09 -1.54
C ARG A 189 -12.55 -34.31 -0.73
N ALA A 190 -13.18 -34.59 0.40
CA ALA A 190 -12.85 -35.77 1.20
C ALA A 190 -13.08 -37.08 0.43
N ASP A 191 -14.15 -37.15 -0.35
CA ASP A 191 -14.43 -38.28 -1.24
C ASP A 191 -13.32 -38.43 -2.30
N LEU A 192 -12.84 -37.32 -2.88
CA LEU A 192 -11.74 -37.35 -3.84
C LEU A 192 -10.48 -37.95 -3.22
N GLU A 193 -10.12 -37.52 -2.01
CA GLU A 193 -8.97 -38.07 -1.27
C GLU A 193 -9.10 -39.58 -1.05
N VAL A 194 -10.30 -40.11 -0.86
CA VAL A 194 -10.53 -41.57 -0.70
C VAL A 194 -10.38 -42.31 -2.03
N ILE A 195 -10.94 -41.77 -3.10
CA ILE A 195 -10.91 -42.45 -4.41
C ILE A 195 -9.55 -42.38 -5.10
N GLU A 196 -8.74 -41.35 -4.83
CA GLU A 196 -7.39 -41.19 -5.38
C GLU A 196 -6.34 -42.07 -4.68
N ARG A 197 -6.68 -42.68 -3.55
CA ARG A 197 -5.75 -43.58 -2.84
C ARG A 197 -5.29 -44.70 -3.78
N PRO A 198 -3.98 -45.00 -3.86
CA PRO A 198 -3.44 -46.03 -4.76
C PRO A 198 -4.13 -47.40 -4.60
N GLN A 199 -4.49 -47.76 -3.36
CA GLN A 199 -5.17 -49.01 -3.03
C GLN A 199 -6.63 -49.07 -3.50
N SER A 200 -7.28 -47.92 -3.77
CA SER A 200 -8.70 -47.87 -4.12
C SER A 200 -8.97 -48.31 -5.57
N LYS A 201 -7.94 -48.34 -6.44
CA LYS A 201 -8.01 -48.82 -7.83
C LYS A 201 -9.22 -48.28 -8.62
N ASN A 202 -9.58 -47.02 -8.40
CA ASN A 202 -10.68 -46.40 -9.14
C ASN A 202 -10.22 -46.04 -10.57
N PRO A 203 -11.09 -46.19 -11.57
CA PRO A 203 -10.78 -45.76 -12.92
C PRO A 203 -10.75 -44.23 -13.03
N ASP A 204 -9.98 -43.71 -13.98
CA ASP A 204 -9.73 -42.27 -14.15
C ASP A 204 -11.02 -41.47 -14.40
N ASP A 205 -12.00 -42.06 -15.10
CA ASP A 205 -13.30 -41.45 -15.38
C ASP A 205 -14.09 -41.15 -14.09
N LYS A 206 -13.97 -42.01 -13.08
CA LYS A 206 -14.57 -41.82 -11.76
C LYS A 206 -13.89 -40.70 -10.97
N ILE A 207 -12.56 -40.62 -11.04
CA ILE A 207 -11.78 -39.54 -10.41
C ILE A 207 -12.19 -38.20 -11.03
N GLU A 208 -12.23 -38.14 -12.35
CA GLU A 208 -12.58 -36.94 -13.11
C GLU A 208 -14.06 -36.53 -12.89
N ALA A 209 -14.98 -37.49 -12.79
CA ALA A 209 -16.35 -37.22 -12.38
C ALA A 209 -16.45 -36.61 -10.98
N GLN A 210 -15.59 -37.02 -10.04
CA GLN A 210 -15.55 -36.44 -8.71
C GLN A 210 -14.95 -35.03 -8.72
N ARG A 211 -13.92 -34.76 -9.55
CA ARG A 211 -13.39 -33.39 -9.72
C ARG A 211 -14.46 -32.42 -10.21
N ARG A 212 -15.27 -32.81 -11.19
CA ARG A 212 -16.42 -32.00 -11.65
C ARG A 212 -17.44 -31.73 -10.54
N ARG A 213 -17.68 -32.69 -9.64
CA ARG A 213 -18.55 -32.47 -8.46
C ARG A 213 -17.98 -31.45 -7.50
N ILE A 214 -16.66 -31.45 -7.29
CA ILE A 214 -15.97 -30.44 -6.49
C ILE A 214 -16.15 -29.06 -7.13
N GLU A 215 -15.87 -28.92 -8.41
CA GLU A 215 -16.03 -27.64 -9.13
C GLU A 215 -17.44 -27.09 -8.98
N LEU A 216 -18.46 -27.95 -9.15
CA LEU A 216 -19.86 -27.55 -9.04
C LEU A 216 -20.22 -27.15 -7.61
N ALA A 217 -19.89 -27.97 -6.60
CA ALA A 217 -20.23 -27.69 -5.21
C ALA A 217 -19.49 -26.47 -4.65
N CYS A 218 -18.18 -26.38 -4.87
CA CYS A 218 -17.36 -25.28 -4.39
C CYS A 218 -17.68 -23.98 -5.16
N GLY A 219 -17.91 -24.05 -6.47
CA GLY A 219 -18.30 -22.91 -7.28
C GLY A 219 -19.65 -22.32 -6.86
N GLU A 220 -20.65 -23.15 -6.55
CA GLU A 220 -21.92 -22.70 -5.97
C GLU A 220 -21.71 -22.06 -4.60
N ALA A 221 -20.92 -22.67 -3.72
CA ALA A 221 -20.63 -22.10 -2.40
C ALA A 221 -20.04 -20.68 -2.51
N GLU A 222 -19.07 -20.49 -3.41
CA GLU A 222 -18.47 -19.18 -3.68
C GLU A 222 -19.43 -18.20 -4.33
N ARG A 223 -20.34 -18.68 -5.19
CA ARG A 223 -21.36 -17.83 -5.83
C ARG A 223 -22.31 -17.25 -4.79
N TYR A 224 -22.86 -18.07 -3.91
CA TYR A 224 -23.77 -17.60 -2.86
C TYR A 224 -23.09 -16.63 -1.90
N ARG A 225 -21.83 -16.89 -1.51
CA ARG A 225 -21.07 -15.94 -0.67
C ARG A 225 -20.79 -14.60 -1.36
N ARG A 226 -20.76 -14.54 -2.69
CA ARG A 226 -20.56 -13.29 -3.46
C ARG A 226 -21.87 -12.55 -3.72
N GLN A 227 -22.98 -13.26 -3.95
CA GLN A 227 -24.27 -12.65 -4.27
C GLN A 227 -24.89 -11.85 -3.13
N GLU A 228 -24.47 -12.04 -1.89
CA GLU A 228 -24.97 -11.28 -0.74
C GLU A 228 -24.10 -10.02 -0.48
N SER A 229 -22.97 -9.86 -1.19
CA SER A 229 -22.08 -8.67 -1.09
C SER A 229 -22.46 -7.53 -2.03
N GLN A 230 -23.55 -7.68 -2.79
CA GLN A 230 -24.10 -6.72 -3.76
C GLN A 230 -25.45 -6.24 -3.25
#